data_AF-A0A9D9M4B6-F1
#
_entry.id   AF-A0A9D9M4B6-F1
#
_cell.length_a   1.000
_cell.length_b   1.000
_cell.length_c   1.000
_cell.angle_alpha   90.00
_cell.angle_beta   90.00
_cell.angle_gamma   90.00
#
_symmetry.space_group_name_H-M   'P 1'
#
loop_
_entity.id
_entity.type
_entity.pdbx_description
1 polymer ?
#
loop_
_entity_poly.entity_id
_entity_poly.type
_entity_poly.pdbx_seq_one_letter_code
_entity_poly.pdbx_strand_id
1 'polypeptide(L)'
;MFRRILYAAALMLLIVSCTHHEIPQGSIPLASSHYGRAMQLCEGNHYAEAELILKEGELVAEASDNILELQKCQDTRFLVAQILSATTQKRNYELIHDHEKATNMAQFVTLAKELLHHTYEQEKITELQHQYEKQAKDRRHYQILAYLFGLLFLAILMVLAILYFNRRRIEQYNSILDLNAQTIERAQRRIEVLSQESEAHDKEINRLNEKITSARRSTNERLGRGKEVFDHIVAGGKLPPLADDENSLIDYYSVSHYATFHEWTTGYDHLTARLYTYLILQDMGKQDDDIAQILCISPSAVRSIKSRVKARKKP
;
A
#
# COMPACT_ATOMS: atom_id res chain seq x y z
N MET A 1 37.15 -2.32 5.14
CA MET A 1 36.73 -0.95 5.49
C MET A 1 37.54 -0.35 6.65
N PHE A 2 37.69 -1.04 7.78
CA PHE A 2 38.46 -0.58 8.95
C PHE A 2 39.94 -0.23 8.71
N ARG A 3 40.64 -0.93 7.78
CA ARG A 3 42.04 -0.61 7.44
C ARG A 3 42.20 0.79 6.80
N ARG A 4 41.21 1.28 6.04
CA ARG A 4 41.31 2.59 5.36
C ARG A 4 41.16 3.77 6.32
N ILE A 5 40.36 3.61 7.36
CA ILE A 5 40.19 4.61 8.43
C ILE A 5 41.45 4.66 9.31
N LEU A 6 42.07 3.51 9.57
CA LEU A 6 43.33 3.45 10.33
C LEU A 6 44.50 4.15 9.59
N TYR A 7 44.57 4.05 8.26
CA TYR A 7 45.58 4.73 7.45
C TYR A 7 45.34 6.25 7.36
N ALA A 8 44.09 6.69 7.24
CA ALA A 8 43.76 8.12 7.26
C ALA A 8 44.04 8.76 8.63
N ALA A 9 43.76 8.04 9.73
CA ALA A 9 44.11 8.48 11.07
C ALA A 9 45.63 8.49 11.32
N ALA A 10 46.38 7.52 10.77
CA ALA A 10 47.84 7.50 10.85
C ALA A 10 48.49 8.61 10.00
N LEU A 11 47.92 8.94 8.84
CA LEU A 11 48.37 10.06 8.00
C LEU A 11 48.08 11.41 8.67
N MET A 12 46.92 11.56 9.32
CA MET A 12 46.56 12.74 10.11
C MET A 12 47.44 12.88 11.37
N LEU A 13 47.77 11.77 12.06
CA LEU A 13 48.70 11.79 13.19
C LEU A 13 50.13 12.14 12.77
N LEU A 14 50.58 11.70 11.59
CA LEU A 14 51.88 12.09 11.02
C LEU A 14 51.91 13.58 10.62
N ILE A 15 50.81 14.12 10.11
CA ILE A 15 50.70 15.55 9.77
C ILE A 15 50.68 16.40 11.05
N VAL A 16 49.99 15.96 12.10
CA VAL A 16 49.97 16.66 13.41
C VAL A 16 51.33 16.56 14.13
N SER A 17 52.00 15.42 14.11
CA SER A 17 53.37 15.29 14.67
C SER A 17 54.42 16.08 13.89
N CYS A 18 54.19 16.41 12.62
CA CYS A 18 55.08 17.30 11.86
C CYS A 18 54.85 18.79 12.15
N THR A 19 53.79 19.16 12.89
CA THR A 19 53.50 20.56 13.25
C THR A 19 53.99 20.97 14.64
N HIS A 20 54.43 20.02 15.46
CA HIS A 20 55.04 20.28 16.76
C HIS A 20 56.21 19.34 17.00
N HIS A 21 57.36 19.95 17.31
CA HIS A 21 58.70 19.39 17.52
C HIS A 21 59.61 19.28 16.29
N GLU A 22 60.77 19.93 16.42
CA GLU A 22 61.93 19.81 15.55
C GLU A 22 62.28 18.34 15.34
N ILE A 23 62.22 17.86 14.09
CA ILE A 23 62.64 16.50 13.74
C ILE A 23 64.06 16.59 13.15
N PRO A 24 65.02 15.76 13.62
CA PRO A 24 66.43 15.92 13.32
C PRO A 24 66.75 15.58 11.86
N GLN A 25 67.85 16.15 11.35
CA GLN A 25 68.44 15.85 10.05
C GLN A 25 68.75 14.35 9.92
N GLY A 26 67.83 13.58 9.34
CA GLY A 26 68.00 12.13 9.13
C GLY A 26 66.79 11.34 8.64
N SER A 27 65.58 11.90 8.63
CA SER A 27 64.34 11.16 8.31
C SER A 27 63.82 11.27 6.87
N ILE A 28 64.60 11.88 5.97
CA ILE A 28 64.24 12.05 4.55
C ILE A 28 64.20 10.71 3.75
N PRO A 29 65.11 9.73 3.96
CA PRO A 29 65.10 8.49 3.17
C PRO A 29 63.95 7.55 3.57
N LEU A 30 63.46 7.63 4.81
CA LEU A 30 62.40 6.75 5.31
C LEU A 30 61.02 7.17 4.79
N ALA A 31 60.77 8.48 4.68
CA ALA A 31 59.56 9.03 4.09
C ALA A 31 59.45 8.69 2.59
N SER A 32 60.58 8.75 1.86
CA SER A 32 60.66 8.36 0.44
C SER A 32 60.32 6.88 0.21
N SER A 33 60.84 5.97 1.06
CA SER A 33 60.54 4.53 1.03
C SER A 33 59.05 4.23 1.26
N HIS A 34 58.41 4.90 2.23
CA HIS A 34 56.99 4.73 2.49
C HIS A 34 56.10 5.34 1.39
N TYR A 35 56.58 6.39 0.71
CA TYR A 35 55.90 7.01 -0.42
C TYR A 35 55.95 6.13 -1.69
N GLY A 36 57.11 5.54 -2.00
CA GLY A 36 57.28 4.62 -3.13
C GLY A 36 56.46 3.33 -2.98
N ARG A 37 56.24 2.87 -1.74
CA ARG A 37 55.42 1.68 -1.45
C ARG A 37 53.91 1.98 -1.48
N ALA A 38 53.52 3.23 -1.24
CA ALA A 38 52.14 3.70 -1.44
C ALA A 38 51.82 3.88 -2.94
N MET A 39 52.79 4.31 -3.74
CA MET A 39 52.70 4.43 -5.21
C MET A 39 52.40 3.08 -5.90
N GLN A 40 52.95 1.96 -5.43
CA GLN A 40 52.72 0.64 -6.03
C GLN A 40 51.32 0.05 -5.75
N LEU A 41 50.58 0.58 -4.78
CA LEU A 41 49.27 0.06 -4.36
C LEU A 41 48.08 0.77 -5.00
N CYS A 42 48.35 1.81 -5.81
CA CYS A 42 47.33 2.56 -6.53
C CYS A 42 47.40 2.22 -8.02
N GLU A 43 46.64 1.21 -8.44
CA GLU A 43 46.34 0.99 -9.85
C GLU A 43 45.62 2.22 -10.43
N GLY A 44 46.32 2.96 -11.28
CA GLY A 44 45.76 4.12 -11.97
C GLY A 44 46.86 4.96 -12.59
N ASN A 45 46.96 4.88 -13.92
CA ASN A 45 48.01 5.43 -14.78
C ASN A 45 48.07 6.99 -14.83
N HIS A 46 47.52 7.69 -13.85
CA HIS A 46 47.36 9.16 -13.85
C HIS A 46 48.53 9.92 -13.22
N TYR A 47 49.44 9.24 -12.53
CA TYR A 47 50.61 9.87 -11.91
C TYR A 47 51.83 9.94 -12.84
N ALA A 48 51.96 9.00 -13.79
CA ALA A 48 53.01 9.03 -14.81
C ALA A 48 52.83 10.21 -15.78
N GLU A 49 51.58 10.62 -16.02
CA GLU A 49 51.23 11.79 -16.85
C GLU A 49 51.51 13.11 -16.10
N ALA A 50 51.22 13.16 -14.79
CA ALA A 50 51.52 14.32 -13.96
C ALA A 50 53.03 14.56 -13.80
N GLU A 51 53.82 13.48 -13.72
CA GLU A 51 55.29 13.56 -13.68
C GLU A 51 55.89 14.02 -15.02
N LEU A 52 55.22 13.74 -16.15
CA LEU A 52 55.63 14.20 -17.48
C LEU A 52 55.37 15.70 -17.67
N ILE A 53 54.23 16.20 -17.18
CA ILE A 53 53.89 17.64 -17.18
C ILE A 53 54.81 18.43 -16.23
N LEU A 54 55.34 17.79 -15.17
CA LEU A 54 56.23 18.43 -14.19
C LEU A 54 57.71 18.53 -14.63
N LYS A 55 58.10 17.89 -15.74
CA LYS A 55 59.50 17.86 -16.19
C LYS A 55 59.87 18.98 -17.15
N GLU A 56 58.88 19.65 -17.75
CA GLU A 56 59.07 20.82 -18.62
C GLU A 56 58.68 22.07 -17.86
N GLY A 57 59.69 22.73 -17.28
CA GLY A 57 59.56 23.93 -16.45
C GLY A 57 59.20 25.21 -17.22
N GLU A 58 58.07 25.23 -17.93
CA GLU A 58 57.52 26.42 -18.59
C GLU A 58 56.03 26.61 -18.28
N LEU A 59 55.67 26.89 -17.03
CA LEU A 59 54.30 27.29 -16.68
C LEU A 59 54.30 28.33 -15.55
N VAL A 60 54.81 29.54 -15.84
CA VAL A 60 54.65 30.71 -14.95
C VAL A 60 53.63 31.71 -15.51
N ALA A 61 53.22 31.60 -16.78
CA ALA A 61 52.18 32.46 -17.38
C ALA A 61 50.77 31.81 -17.41
N GLU A 62 50.69 30.49 -17.25
CA GLU A 62 49.47 29.68 -17.44
C GLU A 62 48.88 29.22 -16.08
N ALA A 63 49.28 29.87 -14.99
CA ALA A 63 48.68 29.67 -13.67
C ALA A 63 47.25 30.25 -13.58
N SER A 64 46.90 31.22 -14.45
CA SER A 64 45.54 31.81 -14.49
C SER A 64 44.52 30.92 -15.22
N ASP A 65 44.91 30.20 -16.27
CA ASP A 65 44.02 29.26 -16.99
C ASP A 65 43.82 27.95 -16.21
N ASN A 66 44.83 27.52 -15.45
CA ASN A 66 44.73 26.34 -14.58
C ASN A 66 43.70 26.49 -13.44
N ILE A 67 43.33 27.72 -13.04
CA ILE A 67 42.29 27.96 -12.02
C ILE A 67 40.90 27.59 -12.56
N LEU A 68 40.64 27.79 -13.85
CA LEU A 68 39.37 27.46 -14.50
C LEU A 68 39.23 25.94 -14.75
N GLU A 69 40.35 25.27 -15.03
CA GLU A 69 40.44 23.80 -15.15
C GLU A 69 40.25 23.10 -13.80
N LEU A 70 40.80 23.66 -12.72
CA LEU A 70 40.61 23.15 -11.35
C LEU A 70 39.15 23.16 -10.90
N GLN A 71 38.37 24.11 -11.38
CA GLN A 71 36.94 24.20 -11.10
C GLN A 71 36.13 23.07 -11.77
N LYS A 72 36.69 22.39 -12.78
CA LYS A 72 36.07 21.24 -13.48
C LYS A 72 36.43 19.90 -12.86
N CYS A 73 37.52 19.80 -12.09
CA CYS A 73 37.96 18.54 -11.48
C CYS A 73 37.15 18.22 -10.22
N GLN A 74 36.09 17.43 -10.37
CA GLN A 74 35.24 16.96 -9.28
C GLN A 74 35.90 15.88 -8.38
N ASP A 75 37.16 15.49 -8.65
CA ASP A 75 37.85 14.43 -7.89
C ASP A 75 38.71 15.02 -6.75
N THR A 76 38.22 14.85 -5.52
CA THR A 76 38.87 15.20 -4.25
C THR A 76 40.32 14.67 -4.14
N ARG A 77 40.65 13.53 -4.78
CA ARG A 77 42.02 12.96 -4.74
C ARG A 77 43.00 13.74 -5.60
N PHE A 78 42.53 14.23 -6.75
CA PHE A 78 43.32 15.05 -7.66
C PHE A 78 43.66 16.40 -7.03
N LEU A 79 42.67 17.03 -6.38
CA LEU A 79 42.85 18.31 -5.70
C LEU A 79 43.87 18.21 -4.54
N VAL A 80 43.84 17.12 -3.76
CA VAL A 80 44.82 16.86 -2.69
C VAL A 80 46.24 16.67 -3.25
N ALA A 81 46.40 15.96 -4.37
CA ALA A 81 47.70 15.77 -5.02
C ALA A 81 48.27 17.10 -5.53
N GLN A 82 47.43 17.95 -6.11
CA GLN A 82 47.84 19.29 -6.55
C GLN A 82 48.27 20.18 -5.39
N ILE A 83 47.51 20.23 -4.29
CA ILE A 83 47.89 20.99 -3.09
C ILE A 83 49.25 20.55 -2.55
N LEU A 84 49.53 19.23 -2.54
CA LEU A 84 50.80 18.69 -2.08
C LEU A 84 51.96 19.15 -2.96
N SER A 85 51.83 19.01 -4.29
CA SER A 85 52.86 19.44 -5.24
C SER A 85 53.12 20.94 -5.19
N ALA A 86 52.06 21.75 -5.09
CA ALA A 86 52.11 23.20 -4.99
C ALA A 86 52.81 23.67 -3.71
N THR A 87 52.55 22.98 -2.59
CA THR A 87 53.21 23.27 -1.30
C THR A 87 54.72 22.96 -1.37
N THR A 88 55.11 21.88 -2.04
CA THR A 88 56.53 21.53 -2.26
C THR A 88 57.22 22.54 -3.17
N GLN A 89 56.57 22.98 -4.26
CA GLN A 89 57.12 24.00 -5.16
C GLN A 89 57.27 25.35 -4.47
N LYS A 90 56.27 25.79 -3.69
CA LYS A 90 56.36 26.99 -2.85
C LYS A 90 57.62 26.96 -1.98
N ARG A 91 57.86 25.85 -1.29
CA ARG A 91 59.04 25.67 -0.42
C ARG A 91 60.35 25.78 -1.20
N ASN A 92 60.39 25.27 -2.44
CA ASN A 92 61.57 25.38 -3.29
C ASN A 92 61.79 26.84 -3.77
N TYR A 93 60.74 27.58 -4.10
CA TYR A 93 60.86 29.01 -4.47
C TYR A 93 61.28 29.88 -3.28
N GLU A 94 60.84 29.56 -2.06
CA GLU A 94 61.32 30.20 -0.82
C GLU A 94 62.82 29.97 -0.60
N LEU A 95 63.34 28.77 -0.91
CA LEU A 95 64.77 28.47 -0.83
C LEU A 95 65.59 29.23 -1.87
N ILE A 96 65.04 29.44 -3.07
CA ILE A 96 65.66 30.18 -4.18
C ILE A 96 65.50 31.71 -4.01
N HIS A 97 64.81 32.17 -2.94
CA HIS A 97 64.51 33.59 -2.66
C HIS A 97 63.68 34.28 -3.75
N ASP A 98 62.92 33.50 -4.54
CA ASP A 98 61.98 34.01 -5.53
C ASP A 98 60.59 34.23 -4.88
N HIS A 99 60.45 35.40 -4.24
CA HIS A 99 59.29 35.72 -3.40
C HIS A 99 57.99 35.91 -4.19
N GLU A 100 58.07 36.29 -5.46
CA GLU A 100 56.90 36.49 -6.33
C GLU A 100 56.24 35.15 -6.66
N LYS A 101 57.02 34.15 -7.11
CA LYS A 101 56.52 32.80 -7.40
C LYS A 101 56.05 32.08 -6.14
N ALA A 102 56.74 32.26 -5.01
CA ALA A 102 56.33 31.70 -3.74
C ALA A 102 54.95 32.23 -3.27
N THR A 103 54.67 33.52 -3.51
CA THR A 103 53.40 34.15 -3.13
C THR A 103 52.25 33.72 -4.04
N ASN A 104 52.47 33.65 -5.35
CA ASN A 104 51.48 33.13 -6.30
C ASN A 104 51.10 31.68 -5.97
N MET A 105 52.10 30.85 -5.63
CA MET A 105 51.84 29.47 -5.23
C MET A 105 51.15 29.36 -3.87
N ALA A 106 51.41 30.28 -2.94
CA ALA A 106 50.69 30.34 -1.67
C ALA A 106 49.20 30.68 -1.85
N GLN A 107 48.87 31.59 -2.76
CA GLN A 107 47.49 31.94 -3.10
C GLN A 107 46.76 30.74 -3.72
N PHE A 108 47.40 30.04 -4.66
CA PHE A 108 46.87 28.81 -5.25
C PHE A 108 46.56 27.74 -4.19
N VAL A 109 47.50 27.47 -3.28
CA VAL A 109 47.29 26.49 -2.20
C VAL A 109 46.11 26.89 -1.30
N THR A 110 45.89 28.18 -1.09
CA THR A 110 44.80 28.69 -0.26
C THR A 110 43.45 28.48 -0.95
N LEU A 111 43.34 28.83 -2.24
CA LEU A 111 42.13 28.65 -3.05
C LEU A 111 41.77 27.16 -3.20
N ALA A 112 42.76 26.31 -3.49
CA ALA A 112 42.53 24.87 -3.64
C ALA A 112 42.07 24.23 -2.32
N LYS A 113 42.57 24.69 -1.16
CA LYS A 113 42.09 24.23 0.15
C LYS A 113 40.65 24.64 0.43
N GLU A 114 40.27 25.85 0.05
CA GLU A 114 38.90 26.35 0.22
C GLU A 114 37.91 25.55 -0.65
N LEU A 115 38.28 25.27 -1.90
CA LEU A 115 37.49 24.43 -2.80
C LEU A 115 37.34 23.01 -2.24
N LEU A 116 38.43 22.40 -1.75
CA LEU A 116 38.41 21.07 -1.13
C LEU A 116 37.49 21.01 0.10
N HIS A 117 37.52 22.06 0.92
CA HIS A 117 36.69 22.15 2.10
C HIS A 117 35.20 22.23 1.72
N HIS A 118 34.88 23.04 0.72
CA HIS A 118 33.52 23.18 0.23
C HIS A 118 32.98 21.90 -0.39
N THR A 119 33.76 21.20 -1.22
CA THR A 119 33.35 19.90 -1.81
C THR A 119 33.12 18.86 -0.72
N TYR A 120 33.99 18.81 0.30
CA TYR A 120 33.83 17.89 1.42
C TYR A 120 32.55 18.13 2.22
N GLU A 121 32.21 19.39 2.52
CA GLU A 121 30.96 19.72 3.21
C GLU A 121 29.73 19.38 2.35
N GLN A 122 29.79 19.59 1.04
CA GLN A 122 28.72 19.20 0.11
C GLN A 122 28.51 17.68 0.06
N GLU A 123 29.59 16.89 -0.03
CA GLU A 123 29.53 15.43 -0.01
C GLU A 123 28.92 14.93 1.31
N LYS A 124 29.34 15.51 2.44
CA LYS A 124 28.84 15.16 3.76
C LYS A 124 27.35 15.46 3.93
N ILE A 125 26.88 16.61 3.45
CA ILE A 125 25.45 16.96 3.47
C ILE A 125 24.65 15.98 2.61
N THR A 126 25.17 15.62 1.43
CA THR A 126 24.53 14.68 0.50
C THR A 126 24.45 13.27 1.10
N GLU A 127 25.53 12.80 1.73
CA GLU A 127 25.55 11.51 2.41
C GLU A 127 24.54 11.47 3.56
N LEU A 128 24.48 12.55 4.36
CA LEU A 128 23.53 12.67 5.45
C LEU A 128 22.08 12.63 4.94
N GLN A 129 21.77 13.37 3.88
CA GLN A 129 20.45 13.34 3.24
C GLN A 129 20.10 11.93 2.76
N HIS A 130 21.02 11.25 2.11
CA HIS A 130 20.79 9.89 1.62
C HIS A 130 20.53 8.90 2.78
N GLN A 131 21.26 9.03 3.90
CA GLN A 131 21.01 8.21 5.10
C GLN A 131 19.63 8.48 5.71
N TYR A 132 19.20 9.75 5.79
CA TYR A 132 17.87 10.12 6.29
C TYR A 132 16.76 9.62 5.36
N GLU A 133 16.91 9.77 4.05
CA GLU A 133 15.93 9.27 3.08
C GLU A 133 15.79 7.76 3.14
N LYS A 134 16.91 7.04 3.30
CA LYS A 134 16.90 5.57 3.45
C LYS A 134 16.13 5.17 4.71
N GLN A 135 16.43 5.79 5.85
CA GLN A 135 15.70 5.51 7.10
C GLN A 135 14.21 5.88 7.02
N ALA A 136 13.87 6.97 6.33
CA ALA A 136 12.48 7.38 6.13
C ALA A 136 11.71 6.41 5.22
N LYS A 137 12.36 5.90 4.15
CA LYS A 137 11.80 4.87 3.27
C LYS A 137 11.56 3.57 4.03
N ASP A 138 12.53 3.10 4.81
CA ASP A 138 12.38 1.88 5.61
C ASP A 138 11.20 1.98 6.59
N ARG A 139 11.08 3.10 7.32
CA ARG A 139 9.92 3.33 8.21
C ARG A 139 8.58 3.30 7.47
N ARG A 140 8.50 3.93 6.29
CA ARG A 140 7.29 3.90 5.46
C ARG A 140 7.00 2.49 4.95
N HIS A 141 8.02 1.74 4.55
CA HIS A 141 7.86 0.35 4.13
C HIS A 141 7.31 -0.52 5.27
N TYR A 142 7.85 -0.41 6.49
CA TYR A 142 7.32 -1.14 7.64
C TYR A 142 5.89 -0.72 8.00
N GLN A 143 5.56 0.57 7.91
CA GLN A 143 4.18 1.05 8.13
C GLN A 143 3.20 0.47 7.10
N ILE A 144 3.54 0.52 5.82
CA ILE A 144 2.71 -0.04 4.74
C ILE A 144 2.56 -1.55 4.92
N LEU A 145 3.64 -2.26 5.25
CA LEU A 145 3.61 -3.70 5.51
C LEU A 145 2.72 -4.04 6.71
N ALA A 146 2.80 -3.26 7.79
CA ALA A 146 1.94 -3.42 8.97
C ALA A 146 0.45 -3.19 8.64
N TYR A 147 0.13 -2.19 7.81
CA TYR A 147 -1.24 -1.98 7.35
C TYR A 147 -1.75 -3.13 6.48
N LEU A 148 -0.92 -3.67 5.58
CA LEU A 148 -1.28 -4.83 4.75
C LEU A 148 -1.56 -6.08 5.61
N PHE A 149 -0.70 -6.37 6.59
CA PHE A 149 -0.93 -7.48 7.52
C PHE A 149 -2.17 -7.24 8.39
N GLY A 150 -2.40 -6.01 8.84
CA GLY A 150 -3.60 -5.64 9.60
C GLY A 150 -4.88 -5.85 8.78
N LEU A 151 -4.88 -5.44 7.50
CA LEU A 151 -6.00 -5.65 6.58
C LEU A 151 -6.26 -7.14 6.34
N LEU A 152 -5.20 -7.93 6.11
CA LEU A 152 -5.31 -9.38 5.92
C LEU A 152 -5.90 -10.06 7.16
N PHE A 153 -5.42 -9.69 8.35
CA PHE A 153 -5.94 -10.22 9.61
C PHE A 153 -7.41 -9.85 9.82
N LEU A 154 -7.80 -8.61 9.51
CA LEU A 154 -9.19 -8.17 9.58
C LEU A 154 -10.10 -8.94 8.61
N ALA A 155 -9.62 -9.21 7.39
CA ALA A 155 -10.35 -9.99 6.39
C ALA A 155 -10.56 -11.45 6.86
N ILE A 156 -9.53 -12.07 7.45
CA ILE A 156 -9.64 -13.42 8.03
C ILE A 156 -10.68 -13.43 9.16
N LEU A 157 -10.63 -12.46 10.07
CA LEU A 157 -11.62 -12.34 11.15
C LEU A 157 -13.04 -12.14 10.61
N MET A 158 -13.21 -11.36 9.55
CA MET A 158 -14.50 -11.15 8.90
C MET A 158 -15.04 -12.46 8.31
N VAL A 159 -14.21 -13.24 7.61
CA VAL A 159 -14.60 -14.55 7.08
C VAL A 159 -14.98 -15.50 8.20
N LEU A 160 -14.19 -15.58 9.27
CA LEU A 160 -14.51 -16.40 10.44
C LEU A 160 -15.82 -15.99 11.11
N ALA A 161 -16.08 -14.67 11.24
CA ALA A 161 -17.33 -14.16 11.77
C ALA A 161 -18.51 -14.57 10.88
N ILE A 162 -18.41 -14.41 9.55
CA ILE A 162 -19.45 -14.83 8.60
C ILE A 162 -19.71 -16.33 8.71
N LEU A 163 -18.67 -17.16 8.75
CA LEU A 163 -18.80 -18.61 8.91
C LEU A 163 -19.47 -18.98 10.25
N TYR A 164 -19.09 -18.30 11.34
CA TYR A 164 -19.71 -18.49 12.65
C TYR A 164 -21.19 -18.09 12.66
N PHE A 165 -21.52 -16.92 12.10
CA PHE A 165 -22.91 -16.46 12.00
C PHE A 165 -23.75 -17.36 11.10
N ASN A 166 -23.20 -17.81 9.96
CA ASN A 166 -23.90 -18.73 9.06
C ASN A 166 -24.09 -20.10 9.71
N ARG A 167 -23.08 -20.65 10.39
CA ARG A 167 -23.25 -21.89 11.17
C ARG A 167 -24.34 -21.75 12.22
N ARG A 168 -24.30 -20.67 13.01
CA ARG A 168 -25.28 -20.43 14.08
C ARG A 168 -26.69 -20.20 13.53
N ARG A 169 -26.82 -19.53 12.38
CA ARG A 169 -28.08 -19.41 11.63
C ARG A 169 -28.57 -20.78 11.20
N ILE A 170 -27.72 -21.59 10.57
CA ILE A 170 -28.07 -22.94 10.10
C ILE A 170 -28.48 -23.84 11.27
N GLU A 171 -27.78 -23.80 12.40
CA GLU A 171 -28.15 -24.55 13.60
C GLU A 171 -29.50 -24.08 14.18
N GLN A 172 -29.80 -22.78 14.14
CA GLN A 172 -31.13 -22.27 14.53
C GLN A 172 -32.21 -22.74 13.56
N TYR A 173 -31.97 -22.70 12.25
CA TYR A 173 -32.92 -23.22 11.26
C TYR A 173 -33.12 -24.74 11.41
N ASN A 174 -32.05 -25.50 11.62
CA ASN A 174 -32.11 -26.95 11.79
C ASN A 174 -32.78 -27.35 13.11
N SER A 175 -32.51 -26.62 14.20
CA SER A 175 -33.17 -26.87 15.49
C SER A 175 -34.65 -26.47 15.45
N ILE A 176 -35.03 -25.43 14.73
CA ILE A 176 -36.45 -25.09 14.50
C ILE A 176 -37.12 -26.14 13.61
N LEU A 177 -36.44 -26.63 12.58
CA LEU A 177 -36.95 -27.72 11.72
C LEU A 177 -37.11 -29.03 12.48
N ASP A 178 -36.14 -29.40 13.30
CA ASP A 178 -36.18 -30.59 14.15
C ASP A 178 -37.21 -30.45 15.27
N LEU A 179 -37.29 -29.28 15.92
CA LEU A 179 -38.34 -28.99 16.89
C LEU A 179 -39.72 -29.04 16.24
N ASN A 180 -39.89 -28.49 15.04
CA ASN A 180 -41.15 -28.55 14.30
C ASN A 180 -41.48 -29.99 13.88
N ALA A 181 -40.52 -30.77 13.39
CA ALA A 181 -40.70 -32.17 13.05
C ALA A 181 -41.11 -33.01 14.28
N GLN A 182 -40.42 -32.84 15.41
CA GLN A 182 -40.77 -33.49 16.67
C GLN A 182 -42.11 -33.00 17.23
N THR A 183 -42.46 -31.73 17.04
CA THR A 183 -43.75 -31.17 17.48
C THR A 183 -44.89 -31.72 16.63
N ILE A 184 -44.68 -31.87 15.32
CA ILE A 184 -45.62 -32.52 14.39
C ILE A 184 -45.80 -33.99 14.76
N GLU A 185 -44.71 -34.71 15.01
CA GLU A 185 -44.77 -36.14 15.39
C GLU A 185 -45.46 -36.32 16.75
N ARG A 186 -45.13 -35.49 17.75
CA ARG A 186 -45.81 -35.51 19.06
C ARG A 186 -47.27 -35.13 18.95
N ALA A 187 -47.62 -34.16 18.10
CA ALA A 187 -49.01 -33.79 17.85
C ALA A 187 -49.77 -34.92 17.16
N GLN A 188 -49.17 -35.60 16.18
CA GLN A 188 -49.75 -36.78 15.53
C GLN A 188 -49.98 -37.93 16.51
N ARG A 189 -48.99 -38.27 17.34
CA ARG A 189 -49.17 -39.29 18.39
C ARG A 189 -50.23 -38.89 19.43
N ARG A 190 -50.31 -37.61 19.79
CA ARG A 190 -51.36 -37.12 20.70
C ARG A 190 -52.73 -37.16 20.06
N ILE A 191 -52.84 -36.90 18.75
CA ILE A 191 -54.10 -37.06 18.00
C ILE A 191 -54.52 -38.53 17.98
N GLU A 192 -53.60 -39.48 17.80
CA GLU A 192 -53.88 -40.92 17.92
C GLU A 192 -54.36 -41.29 19.33
N VAL A 193 -53.65 -40.87 20.38
CA VAL A 193 -54.00 -41.17 21.78
C VAL A 193 -55.32 -40.49 22.19
N LEU A 194 -55.56 -39.25 21.79
CA LEU A 194 -56.78 -38.50 22.11
C LEU A 194 -57.97 -38.92 21.26
N SER A 195 -57.75 -39.49 20.07
CA SER A 195 -58.80 -40.20 19.33
C SER A 195 -59.27 -41.49 20.03
N GLN A 196 -58.48 -42.00 20.98
CA GLN A 196 -58.85 -43.11 21.87
C GLN A 196 -59.41 -42.67 23.23
N GLU A 197 -59.16 -41.44 23.69
CA GLU A 197 -59.57 -40.95 25.03
C GLU A 197 -60.28 -39.57 24.99
N SER A 198 -61.61 -39.61 24.80
CA SER A 198 -62.65 -38.71 25.38
C SER A 198 -62.44 -37.18 25.43
N GLU A 199 -63.22 -36.44 24.62
CA GLU A 199 -63.91 -35.11 24.74
C GLU A 199 -63.32 -33.89 25.52
N ALA A 200 -62.34 -34.04 26.41
CA ALA A 200 -61.87 -32.96 27.31
C ALA A 200 -60.66 -32.16 26.78
N HIS A 201 -60.00 -32.61 25.71
CA HIS A 201 -58.81 -31.96 25.13
C HIS A 201 -59.06 -31.28 23.77
N ASP A 202 -60.28 -31.37 23.24
CA ASP A 202 -60.66 -30.82 21.94
C ASP A 202 -60.47 -29.30 21.83
N LYS A 203 -60.66 -28.56 22.93
CA LYS A 203 -60.53 -27.10 22.92
C LYS A 203 -59.09 -26.62 22.71
N GLU A 204 -58.11 -27.30 23.32
CA GLU A 204 -56.70 -26.91 23.19
C GLU A 204 -56.11 -27.40 21.87
N ILE A 205 -56.55 -28.58 21.39
CA ILE A 205 -56.25 -29.07 20.04
C ILE A 205 -56.80 -28.11 18.98
N ASN A 206 -58.06 -27.67 19.13
CA ASN A 206 -58.66 -26.71 18.20
C ASN A 206 -57.92 -25.37 18.22
N ARG A 207 -57.53 -24.86 19.39
CA ARG A 207 -56.77 -23.61 19.51
C ARG A 207 -55.40 -23.67 18.84
N LEU A 208 -54.68 -24.79 18.98
CA LEU A 208 -53.39 -25.00 18.33
C LEU A 208 -53.54 -25.18 16.81
N ASN A 209 -54.55 -25.93 16.37
CA ASN A 209 -54.89 -26.07 14.95
C ASN A 209 -55.31 -24.72 14.34
N GLU A 210 -56.04 -23.88 15.05
CA GLU A 210 -56.40 -22.53 14.62
C GLU A 210 -55.17 -21.62 14.45
N LYS A 211 -54.16 -21.72 15.33
CA LYS A 211 -52.90 -20.98 15.17
C LYS A 211 -52.08 -21.45 13.97
N ILE A 212 -52.01 -22.76 13.73
CA ILE A 212 -51.32 -23.31 12.55
C ILE A 212 -52.07 -22.92 11.28
N THR A 213 -53.40 -23.00 11.30
CA THR A 213 -54.23 -22.64 10.16
C THR A 213 -54.18 -21.14 9.89
N SER A 214 -54.16 -20.30 10.91
CA SER A 214 -54.04 -18.84 10.73
C SER A 214 -52.66 -18.43 10.22
N ALA A 215 -51.57 -19.07 10.66
CA ALA A 215 -50.23 -18.84 10.13
C ALA A 215 -50.08 -19.34 8.67
N ARG A 216 -50.65 -20.51 8.34
CA ARG A 216 -50.70 -20.99 6.95
C ARG A 216 -51.57 -20.11 6.08
N ARG A 217 -52.72 -19.67 6.60
CA ARG A 217 -53.63 -18.76 5.91
C ARG A 217 -52.95 -17.42 5.65
N SER A 218 -52.29 -16.81 6.63
CA SER A 218 -51.60 -15.52 6.43
C SER A 218 -50.44 -15.65 5.43
N THR A 219 -49.71 -16.77 5.45
CA THR A 219 -48.65 -17.04 4.45
C THR A 219 -49.23 -17.24 3.06
N ASN A 220 -50.34 -17.99 2.94
CA ASN A 220 -51.04 -18.20 1.68
C ASN A 220 -51.73 -16.92 1.18
N GLU A 221 -52.24 -16.07 2.06
CA GLU A 221 -52.82 -14.76 1.73
C GLU A 221 -51.73 -13.83 1.19
N ARG A 222 -50.54 -13.82 1.80
CA ARG A 222 -49.41 -13.01 1.32
C ARG A 222 -48.88 -13.49 -0.02
N LEU A 223 -48.75 -14.81 -0.21
CA LEU A 223 -48.41 -15.41 -1.51
C LEU A 223 -49.51 -15.20 -2.55
N GLY A 224 -50.78 -15.28 -2.16
CA GLY A 224 -51.93 -15.00 -3.00
C GLY A 224 -51.93 -13.56 -3.50
N ARG A 225 -51.71 -12.60 -2.59
CA ARG A 225 -51.53 -11.18 -2.94
C ARG A 225 -50.32 -10.96 -3.84
N GLY A 226 -49.21 -11.64 -3.56
CA GLY A 226 -48.02 -11.61 -4.41
C GLY A 226 -48.29 -12.09 -5.84
N LYS A 227 -49.09 -13.15 -5.98
CA LYS A 227 -49.56 -13.65 -7.28
C LYS A 227 -50.47 -12.64 -7.98
N GLU A 228 -51.44 -12.06 -7.27
CA GLU A 228 -52.33 -11.04 -7.84
C GLU A 228 -51.55 -9.83 -8.36
N VAL A 229 -50.54 -9.38 -7.61
CA VAL A 229 -49.65 -8.30 -8.03
C VAL A 229 -48.84 -8.70 -9.26
N PHE A 230 -48.31 -9.93 -9.29
CA PHE A 230 -47.59 -10.45 -10.45
C PHE A 230 -48.47 -10.50 -11.71
N ASP A 231 -49.66 -11.09 -11.61
CA ASP A 231 -50.63 -11.21 -12.71
C ASP A 231 -51.07 -9.82 -13.19
N HIS A 232 -51.26 -8.86 -12.28
CA HIS A 232 -51.57 -7.47 -12.62
C HIS A 232 -50.42 -6.80 -13.41
N ILE A 233 -49.15 -7.00 -13.02
CA ILE A 233 -47.99 -6.49 -13.76
C ILE A 233 -47.88 -7.14 -15.13
N VAL A 234 -48.12 -8.46 -15.23
CA VAL A 234 -48.12 -9.19 -16.51
C VAL A 234 -49.18 -8.62 -17.46
N ALA A 235 -50.36 -8.28 -16.94
CA ALA A 235 -51.44 -7.62 -17.69
C ALA A 235 -51.16 -6.15 -18.06
N GLY A 236 -49.99 -5.60 -17.72
CA GLY A 236 -49.60 -4.21 -18.01
C GLY A 236 -50.04 -3.20 -16.95
N GLY A 237 -50.48 -3.69 -15.80
CA GLY A 237 -50.86 -2.88 -14.65
C GLY A 237 -49.67 -2.22 -13.94
N LYS A 238 -49.95 -1.14 -13.22
CA LYS A 238 -48.96 -0.40 -12.44
C LYS A 238 -48.84 -1.01 -11.04
N LEU A 239 -47.63 -0.97 -10.48
CA LEU A 239 -47.37 -1.34 -9.09
C LEU A 239 -47.57 -0.10 -8.21
N PRO A 240 -48.52 -0.11 -7.26
CA PRO A 240 -48.66 0.97 -6.29
C PRO A 240 -47.35 1.13 -5.50
N PRO A 241 -46.98 2.35 -5.06
CA PRO A 241 -45.76 2.59 -4.30
C PRO A 241 -45.90 2.15 -2.83
N LEU A 242 -46.47 0.96 -2.59
CA LEU A 242 -46.68 0.40 -1.27
C LEU A 242 -45.63 -0.67 -1.01
N ALA A 243 -44.87 -0.52 0.08
CA ALA A 243 -43.82 -1.48 0.46
C ALA A 243 -44.37 -2.91 0.65
N ASP A 244 -45.64 -3.05 1.02
CA ASP A 244 -46.30 -4.33 1.24
C ASP A 244 -46.54 -5.11 -0.06
N ASP A 245 -46.89 -4.41 -1.16
CA ASP A 245 -47.08 -5.03 -2.47
C ASP A 245 -45.74 -5.44 -3.10
N GLU A 246 -44.68 -4.65 -2.88
CA GLU A 246 -43.32 -5.02 -3.27
C GLU A 246 -42.86 -6.30 -2.55
N ASN A 247 -43.05 -6.37 -1.24
CA ASN A 247 -42.67 -7.54 -0.46
C ASN A 247 -43.51 -8.78 -0.83
N SER A 248 -44.81 -8.61 -1.06
CA SER A 248 -45.69 -9.69 -1.49
C SER A 248 -45.27 -10.23 -2.86
N LEU A 249 -44.93 -9.35 -3.81
CA LEU A 249 -44.39 -9.74 -5.12
C LEU A 249 -43.08 -10.49 -4.98
N ILE A 250 -42.16 -10.02 -4.13
CA ILE A 250 -40.86 -10.68 -3.88
C ILE A 250 -41.07 -12.08 -3.30
N ASP A 251 -41.96 -12.21 -2.32
CA ASP A 251 -42.25 -13.51 -1.70
C ASP A 251 -42.80 -14.50 -2.73
N TYR A 252 -43.75 -14.07 -3.57
CA TYR A 252 -44.26 -14.90 -4.65
C TYR A 252 -43.16 -15.26 -5.67
N TYR A 253 -42.31 -14.31 -6.04
CA TYR A 253 -41.21 -14.53 -6.98
C TYR A 253 -40.17 -15.51 -6.44
N SER A 254 -39.88 -15.45 -5.15
CA SER A 254 -38.91 -16.32 -4.48
C SER A 254 -39.33 -17.80 -4.51
N VAL A 255 -40.64 -18.07 -4.54
CA VAL A 255 -41.20 -19.42 -4.61
C VAL A 255 -41.36 -19.87 -6.06
N SER A 256 -41.87 -19.00 -6.94
CA SER A 256 -42.13 -19.33 -8.34
C SER A 256 -40.87 -19.43 -9.20
N HIS A 257 -39.85 -18.59 -8.94
CA HIS A 257 -38.62 -18.47 -9.71
C HIS A 257 -37.39 -18.66 -8.79
N TYR A 258 -37.41 -19.75 -8.02
CA TYR A 258 -36.43 -20.03 -6.98
C TYR A 258 -34.98 -19.98 -7.47
N ALA A 259 -34.67 -20.59 -8.63
CA ALA A 259 -33.30 -20.65 -9.15
C ALA A 259 -32.72 -19.25 -9.39
N THR A 260 -33.46 -18.40 -10.11
CA THR A 260 -33.06 -17.02 -10.39
C THR A 260 -32.97 -16.19 -9.11
N PHE A 261 -33.95 -16.35 -8.21
CA PHE A 261 -33.95 -15.63 -6.95
C PHE A 261 -32.76 -16.03 -6.06
N HIS A 262 -32.39 -17.32 -6.07
CA HIS A 262 -31.23 -17.82 -5.35
C HIS A 262 -29.92 -17.22 -5.88
N GLU A 263 -29.75 -17.12 -7.20
CA GLU A 263 -28.62 -16.42 -7.81
C GLU A 263 -28.54 -14.96 -7.36
N TRP A 264 -29.67 -14.28 -7.18
CA TRP A 264 -29.65 -12.90 -6.69
C TRP A 264 -29.24 -12.81 -5.24
N THR A 265 -29.75 -13.70 -4.37
CA THR A 265 -29.38 -13.71 -2.95
C THR A 265 -27.91 -14.06 -2.71
N THR A 266 -27.32 -14.86 -3.60
CA THR A 266 -25.90 -15.24 -3.53
C THR A 266 -25.00 -14.19 -4.19
N GLY A 267 -25.39 -13.66 -5.35
CA GLY A 267 -24.61 -12.75 -6.18
C GLY A 267 -24.71 -11.25 -5.85
N TYR A 268 -25.72 -10.81 -5.10
CA TYR A 268 -25.86 -9.42 -4.67
C TYR A 268 -25.79 -9.28 -3.15
N ASP A 269 -25.36 -8.11 -2.68
CA ASP A 269 -25.28 -7.75 -1.28
C ASP A 269 -26.42 -6.80 -0.88
N HIS A 270 -27.11 -7.10 0.23
CA HIS A 270 -28.11 -6.24 0.88
C HIS A 270 -29.06 -5.45 -0.06
N LEU A 271 -29.79 -6.16 -0.94
CA LEU A 271 -30.80 -5.55 -1.80
C LEU A 271 -32.06 -5.17 -1.00
N THR A 272 -32.57 -3.95 -1.22
CA THR A 272 -33.86 -3.50 -0.67
C THR A 272 -35.03 -4.02 -1.52
N ALA A 273 -36.26 -4.01 -0.99
CA ALA A 273 -37.46 -4.43 -1.73
C ALA A 273 -37.55 -3.82 -3.13
N ARG A 274 -37.46 -2.49 -3.23
CA ARG A 274 -37.41 -1.77 -4.52
C ARG A 274 -36.34 -2.27 -5.52
N LEU A 275 -35.18 -2.73 -5.04
CA LEU A 275 -34.11 -3.23 -5.92
C LEU A 275 -34.43 -4.67 -6.39
N TYR A 276 -35.01 -5.50 -5.52
CA TYR A 276 -35.53 -6.81 -5.92
C TYR A 276 -36.67 -6.67 -6.92
N THR A 277 -37.63 -5.76 -6.68
CA THR A 277 -38.71 -5.48 -7.63
C THR A 277 -38.15 -5.08 -9.00
N TYR A 278 -37.10 -4.26 -9.05
CA TYR A 278 -36.44 -3.92 -10.31
C TYR A 278 -35.83 -5.15 -11.01
N LEU A 279 -35.13 -6.03 -10.28
CA LEU A 279 -34.57 -7.26 -10.84
C LEU A 279 -35.65 -8.21 -11.35
N ILE A 280 -36.75 -8.36 -10.61
CA ILE A 280 -37.93 -9.14 -11.01
C ILE A 280 -38.46 -8.61 -12.35
N LEU A 281 -38.67 -7.30 -12.48
CA LEU A 281 -39.17 -6.71 -13.72
C LEU A 281 -38.20 -6.90 -14.89
N GLN A 282 -36.88 -6.86 -14.65
CA GLN A 282 -35.89 -7.18 -15.67
C GLN A 282 -35.94 -8.64 -16.11
N ASP A 283 -36.10 -9.57 -15.17
CA ASP A 283 -36.22 -11.01 -15.46
C ASP A 283 -37.51 -11.33 -16.22
N MET A 284 -38.58 -10.57 -15.96
CA MET A 284 -39.81 -10.57 -16.75
C MET A 284 -39.67 -9.94 -18.15
N GLY A 285 -38.48 -9.46 -18.52
CA GLY A 285 -38.18 -8.89 -19.83
C GLY A 285 -38.68 -7.46 -20.06
N LYS A 286 -39.01 -6.71 -18.99
CA LYS A 286 -39.47 -5.32 -19.09
C LYS A 286 -38.29 -4.38 -19.38
N GLN A 287 -38.48 -3.42 -20.28
CA GLN A 287 -37.47 -2.41 -20.59
C GLN A 287 -37.47 -1.27 -19.56
N ASP A 288 -36.39 -0.47 -19.51
CA ASP A 288 -36.25 0.63 -18.54
C ASP A 288 -37.46 1.61 -18.58
N ASP A 289 -38.05 1.84 -19.76
CA ASP A 289 -39.25 2.68 -19.93
C ASP A 289 -40.53 2.02 -19.39
N ASP A 290 -40.70 0.71 -19.62
CA ASP A 290 -41.81 -0.06 -19.05
C ASP A 290 -41.71 -0.12 -17.53
N ILE A 291 -40.49 -0.31 -17.00
CA ILE A 291 -40.21 -0.31 -15.57
C ILE A 291 -40.55 1.05 -14.95
N ALA A 292 -40.23 2.15 -15.64
CA ALA A 292 -40.60 3.50 -15.19
C ALA A 292 -42.13 3.65 -15.07
N GLN A 293 -42.87 3.15 -16.07
CA GLN A 293 -44.33 3.19 -16.10
C GLN A 293 -44.96 2.30 -15.02
N ILE A 294 -44.49 1.05 -14.90
CA ILE A 294 -44.98 0.07 -13.91
C ILE A 294 -44.75 0.59 -12.49
N LEU A 295 -43.55 1.10 -12.20
CA LEU A 295 -43.20 1.60 -10.86
C LEU A 295 -43.69 3.02 -10.59
N CYS A 296 -44.31 3.69 -11.56
CA CYS A 296 -44.75 5.08 -11.48
C CYS A 296 -43.62 6.06 -11.10
N ILE A 297 -42.43 5.88 -11.65
CA ILE A 297 -41.24 6.71 -11.36
C ILE A 297 -40.67 7.35 -12.62
N SER A 298 -39.82 8.36 -12.45
CA SER A 298 -39.13 8.98 -13.58
C SER A 298 -38.07 8.04 -14.19
N PRO A 299 -37.75 8.19 -15.49
CA PRO A 299 -36.63 7.46 -16.11
C PRO A 299 -35.27 7.74 -15.44
N SER A 300 -35.09 8.92 -14.83
CA SER A 300 -33.91 9.23 -14.02
C SER A 300 -33.84 8.37 -12.74
N ALA A 301 -34.97 8.08 -12.10
CA ALA A 301 -35.03 7.19 -10.94
C ALA A 301 -34.71 5.74 -11.31
N VAL A 302 -35.18 5.25 -12.47
CA VAL A 302 -34.81 3.92 -12.98
C VAL A 302 -33.30 3.79 -13.16
N ARG A 303 -32.65 4.81 -13.77
CA ARG A 303 -31.19 4.84 -13.92
C ARG A 303 -30.46 4.80 -12.57
N SER A 304 -30.96 5.53 -11.57
CA SER A 304 -30.42 5.51 -10.21
C SER A 304 -30.54 4.11 -9.58
N ILE A 305 -31.72 3.47 -9.68
CA ILE A 305 -31.95 2.10 -9.21
C ILE A 305 -30.98 1.12 -9.88
N LYS A 306 -30.86 1.18 -11.20
CA LYS A 306 -29.94 0.34 -11.99
C LYS A 306 -28.48 0.50 -11.55
N SER A 307 -28.04 1.73 -11.32
CA SER A 307 -26.69 2.01 -10.79
C SER A 307 -26.50 1.40 -9.40
N ARG A 308 -27.50 1.50 -8.53
CA ARG A 308 -27.45 0.94 -7.18
C ARG A 308 -27.43 -0.59 -7.19
N VAL A 309 -28.19 -1.25 -8.06
CA VAL A 309 -28.12 -2.71 -8.24
C VAL A 309 -26.72 -3.14 -8.66
N LYS A 310 -26.12 -2.47 -9.66
CA LYS A 310 -24.75 -2.77 -10.11
C LYS A 310 -23.71 -2.60 -9.00
N ALA A 311 -23.82 -1.52 -8.22
CA ALA A 311 -22.92 -1.26 -7.10
C ALA A 311 -23.02 -2.31 -5.97
N ARG A 312 -24.12 -3.07 -5.91
CA ARG A 312 -24.36 -4.13 -4.92
C ARG A 312 -24.00 -5.52 -5.43
N LYS A 313 -23.56 -5.66 -6.69
CA LYS A 313 -23.11 -6.95 -7.22
C LYS A 313 -21.81 -7.33 -6.52
N LYS A 314 -21.75 -8.54 -5.95
CA LYS A 314 -20.54 -9.05 -5.32
C LYS A 314 -19.46 -9.27 -6.40
N PRO A 315 -18.19 -8.96 -6.09
CA PRO A 315 -17.08 -9.07 -7.04
C PRO A 315 -16.82 -10.50 -7.49
#